data_AF-A0A918BXJ8-F1
#
_entry.id   AF-A0A918BXJ8-F1
#
_cell.length_a   1.000
_cell.length_b   1.000
_cell.length_c   1.000
_cell.angle_alpha   90.00
_cell.angle_beta   90.00
_cell.angle_gamma   90.00
#
_symmetry.space_group_name_H-M   'P 1'
#
loop_
_entity.id
_entity.type
_entity.pdbx_description
1 polymer ?
#
loop_
_entity_poly.entity_id
_entity_poly.type
_entity_poly.pdbx_seq_one_letter_code
_entity_poly.pdbx_strand_id
1 'polypeptide(L)'
;MGEQRPLARGEAWRAVAACFLTTFALLSRHRVHLPEERVGRRLGFADGTTAPVYRETRLGSGLAKDPCTLVVTFRLRLVRGSGHALFRRESLLNTPLFVGFPGFTSKLWLAHDEHDRYRGVYEWDGAGRADHYARSLWRVLALVSVPGSIRYAVLPGVRRDDVVAGPRQGGVPEPTAAAWWRPTAGT
;
A
#
# COMPACT_ATOMS: atom_id res chain seq x y z
N MET A 1 2.91 -20.55 -1.26
CA MET A 1 3.13 -19.12 -0.96
C MET A 1 4.63 -18.88 -1.07
N GLY A 2 5.09 -18.26 -2.15
CA GLY A 2 6.53 -18.10 -2.42
C GLY A 2 7.22 -17.26 -1.35
N GLU A 3 8.50 -17.55 -1.07
CA GLU A 3 9.28 -16.81 -0.10
C GLU A 3 9.32 -15.32 -0.45
N GLN A 4 8.78 -14.49 0.43
CA GLN A 4 8.82 -13.03 0.29
C GLN A 4 10.25 -12.56 0.51
N ARG A 5 10.95 -12.25 -0.59
CA ARG A 5 12.36 -11.84 -0.56
C ARG A 5 12.54 -10.50 -1.27
N PRO A 6 13.35 -9.58 -0.72
CA PRO A 6 13.64 -8.31 -1.37
C PRO A 6 14.39 -8.52 -2.68
N LEU A 7 14.28 -7.56 -3.60
CA LEU A 7 15.11 -7.55 -4.81
C LEU A 7 16.60 -7.35 -4.47
N ALA A 8 17.46 -7.66 -5.45
CA ALA A 8 18.87 -7.32 -5.37
C ALA A 8 19.04 -5.81 -5.14
N ARG A 9 20.03 -5.41 -4.32
CA ARG A 9 20.20 -4.00 -3.91
C ARG A 9 20.27 -3.06 -5.12
N GLY A 10 21.06 -3.41 -6.13
CA GLY A 10 21.22 -2.59 -7.33
C GLY A 10 19.93 -2.40 -8.12
N GLU A 11 19.12 -3.45 -8.27
CA GLU A 11 17.85 -3.38 -8.99
C GLU A 11 16.82 -2.53 -8.24
N ALA A 12 16.70 -2.72 -6.93
CA ALA A 12 15.79 -1.94 -6.09
C ALA A 12 16.11 -0.44 -6.16
N TRP A 13 17.39 -0.07 -6.03
CA TRP A 13 17.80 1.34 -6.10
C TRP A 13 17.61 1.95 -7.48
N ARG A 14 17.90 1.21 -8.56
CA ARG A 14 17.63 1.65 -9.93
C ARG A 14 16.14 1.87 -10.18
N ALA A 15 15.30 0.95 -9.72
CA ALA A 15 13.85 1.06 -9.84
C ALA A 15 13.30 2.26 -9.07
N VAL A 16 13.80 2.48 -7.85
CA VAL A 16 13.44 3.67 -7.06
C VAL A 16 13.90 4.96 -7.75
N ALA A 17 15.14 5.03 -8.24
CA ALA A 17 15.65 6.20 -8.95
C ALA A 17 14.84 6.51 -10.22
N ALA A 18 14.53 5.48 -11.02
CA ALA A 18 13.65 5.62 -12.19
C ALA A 18 12.25 6.10 -11.80
N CYS A 19 11.71 5.61 -10.68
CA CYS A 19 10.45 6.06 -10.13
C CYS A 19 10.49 7.54 -9.74
N PHE A 20 11.56 8.04 -9.13
CA PHE A 20 11.71 9.46 -8.79
C PHE A 20 11.67 10.35 -10.05
N LEU A 21 12.45 9.98 -11.08
CA LEU A 21 12.47 10.73 -12.35
C LEU A 21 11.09 10.75 -13.02
N THR A 22 10.42 9.60 -13.08
CA THR A 22 9.09 9.48 -13.66
C THR A 22 8.04 10.23 -12.85
N THR A 23 8.15 10.19 -11.51
CA THR A 23 7.24 10.94 -10.62
C THR A 23 7.36 12.44 -10.86
N PHE A 24 8.58 12.98 -11.02
CA PHE A 24 8.75 14.41 -11.31
C PHE A 24 8.02 14.81 -12.61
N ALA A 25 8.14 13.99 -13.66
CA ALA A 25 7.40 14.19 -14.91
C ALA A 25 5.88 14.05 -14.78
N LEU A 26 5.39 13.19 -13.87
CA LEU A 26 3.95 12.99 -13.63
C LEU A 26 3.34 14.10 -12.78
N LEU A 27 4.11 14.62 -11.80
CA LEU A 27 3.74 15.76 -10.98
C LEU A 27 3.69 17.03 -11.83
N SER A 28 4.70 17.28 -12.67
CA SER A 28 4.70 18.43 -13.58
C SER A 28 3.55 18.39 -14.60
N ARG A 29 3.04 17.20 -14.93
CA ARG A 29 1.87 16.98 -15.79
C ARG A 29 0.53 16.94 -15.03
N HIS A 30 0.51 17.25 -13.73
CA HIS A 30 -0.69 17.22 -12.89
C HIS A 30 -1.51 15.92 -12.98
N ARG A 31 -0.85 14.78 -13.19
CA ARG A 31 -1.53 13.47 -13.33
C ARG A 31 -1.86 12.82 -11.99
N VAL A 32 -1.32 13.34 -10.89
CA VAL A 32 -1.51 12.81 -9.53
C VAL A 32 -2.69 13.51 -8.88
N HIS A 33 -3.72 12.74 -8.56
CA HIS A 33 -4.91 13.20 -7.87
C HIS A 33 -4.89 12.71 -6.43
N LEU A 34 -5.34 13.56 -5.50
CA LEU A 34 -5.48 13.25 -4.09
C LEU A 34 -6.97 13.32 -3.72
N PRO A 35 -7.78 12.33 -4.12
CA PRO A 35 -9.20 12.34 -3.75
C PRO A 35 -9.36 12.17 -2.24
N GLU A 36 -10.33 12.87 -1.66
CA GLU A 36 -10.62 12.82 -0.22
C GLU A 36 -11.86 11.97 0.11
N GLU A 37 -12.52 11.41 -0.90
CA GLU A 37 -13.80 10.67 -0.79
C GLU A 37 -13.80 9.54 0.26
N ARG A 38 -12.65 8.90 0.47
CA ARG A 38 -12.49 7.77 1.40
C ARG A 38 -11.71 8.14 2.66
N VAL A 39 -11.23 9.38 2.76
CA VAL A 39 -10.49 9.86 3.95
C VAL A 39 -11.44 9.94 5.14
N GLY A 40 -11.03 9.39 6.28
CA GLY A 40 -11.83 9.25 7.48
C GLY A 40 -12.58 7.91 7.61
N ARG A 41 -12.71 7.12 6.53
CA ARG A 41 -13.29 5.76 6.66
C ARG A 41 -12.37 4.84 7.44
N ARG A 42 -12.93 4.03 8.33
CA ARG A 42 -12.20 2.95 9.03
C ARG A 42 -12.36 1.66 8.26
N LEU A 43 -11.27 0.95 8.03
CA LEU A 43 -11.26 -0.36 7.41
C LEU A 43 -10.92 -1.40 8.47
N GLY A 44 -11.81 -2.37 8.65
CA GLY A 44 -11.56 -3.57 9.44
C GLY A 44 -10.77 -4.59 8.62
N PHE A 45 -9.93 -5.37 9.29
CA PHE A 45 -9.18 -6.46 8.70
C PHE A 45 -9.53 -7.78 9.38
N ALA A 46 -9.29 -8.89 8.67
CA ALA A 46 -9.58 -10.24 9.14
C ALA A 46 -8.67 -10.68 10.30
N ASP A 47 -7.65 -9.91 10.66
CA ASP A 47 -6.90 -10.10 11.91
C ASP A 47 -7.50 -9.35 13.10
N GLY A 48 -8.72 -8.81 12.95
CA GLY A 48 -9.45 -8.09 13.99
C GLY A 48 -9.03 -6.64 14.18
N THR A 49 -8.06 -6.16 13.39
CA THR A 49 -7.57 -4.77 13.50
C THR A 49 -8.42 -3.80 12.68
N THR A 50 -8.46 -2.54 13.11
CA THR A 50 -9.07 -1.45 12.34
C THR A 50 -8.05 -0.34 12.08
N ALA A 51 -8.04 0.18 10.86
CA ALA A 51 -7.18 1.31 10.54
C ALA A 51 -7.97 2.39 9.79
N PRO A 52 -7.91 3.67 10.22
CA PRO A 52 -8.53 4.76 9.50
C PRO A 52 -7.72 5.09 8.25
N VAL A 53 -8.42 5.28 7.14
CA VAL A 53 -7.88 5.85 5.91
C VAL A 53 -7.64 7.34 6.17
N TYR A 54 -6.39 7.78 6.04
CA TYR A 54 -6.07 9.21 6.21
C TYR A 54 -5.72 9.90 4.89
N ARG A 55 -5.45 9.13 3.83
CA ARG A 55 -5.09 9.68 2.53
C ARG A 55 -5.33 8.68 1.40
N GLU A 56 -5.73 9.19 0.24
CA GLU A 56 -5.75 8.45 -1.01
C GLU A 56 -4.87 9.16 -2.04
N THR A 57 -4.28 8.39 -2.95
CA THR A 57 -3.46 8.90 -4.06
C THR A 57 -3.79 8.10 -5.30
N ARG A 58 -4.18 8.77 -6.39
CA ARG A 58 -4.58 8.14 -7.63
C ARG A 58 -3.82 8.76 -8.80
N LEU A 59 -3.38 7.92 -9.74
CA LEU A 59 -2.70 8.36 -10.95
C LEU A 59 -3.66 8.30 -12.14
N GLY A 60 -3.97 9.46 -12.71
CA GLY A 60 -4.89 9.61 -13.84
C GLY A 60 -6.34 9.18 -13.53
N SER A 61 -7.17 9.22 -14.57
CA SER A 61 -8.59 8.81 -14.52
C SER A 61 -8.83 7.37 -15.02
N GLY A 62 -7.82 6.75 -15.65
CA GLY A 62 -7.93 5.41 -16.23
C GLY A 62 -8.04 4.31 -15.18
N LEU A 63 -8.89 3.32 -15.45
CA LEU A 63 -8.95 2.07 -14.69
C LEU A 63 -7.80 1.15 -15.13
N ALA A 64 -7.23 0.38 -14.19
CA ALA A 64 -6.27 -0.67 -14.52
C ALA A 64 -6.91 -1.69 -15.51
N LYS A 65 -6.16 -2.06 -16.55
CA LYS A 65 -6.63 -3.04 -17.56
C LYS A 65 -6.53 -4.46 -17.00
N ASP A 66 -5.44 -4.74 -16.30
CA ASP A 66 -5.21 -5.96 -15.53
C ASP A 66 -5.13 -5.58 -14.04
N PRO A 67 -6.27 -5.43 -13.34
CA PRO A 67 -6.29 -4.93 -11.98
C PRO A 67 -5.63 -5.92 -11.03
N CYS A 68 -4.70 -5.41 -10.22
CA CYS A 68 -4.04 -6.18 -9.19
C CYS A 68 -3.99 -5.37 -7.90
N THR A 69 -4.49 -5.94 -6.81
CA THR A 69 -4.39 -5.31 -5.49
C THR A 69 -3.13 -5.77 -4.79
N LEU A 70 -2.33 -4.82 -4.32
CA LEU A 70 -1.19 -5.07 -3.45
C LEU A 70 -1.49 -4.54 -2.06
N VAL A 71 -1.43 -5.39 -1.04
CA VAL A 71 -1.53 -4.97 0.36
C VAL A 71 -0.15 -5.10 0.99
N VAL A 72 0.34 -4.04 1.61
CA VAL A 72 1.62 -4.03 2.32
C VAL A 72 1.37 -3.65 3.78
N THR A 73 1.98 -4.37 4.72
CA THR A 73 2.04 -4.00 6.13
C THR A 73 3.47 -3.92 6.63
N PHE A 74 3.73 -2.98 7.53
CA PHE A 74 5.02 -2.81 8.20
C PHE A 74 4.83 -2.08 9.52
N ARG A 75 5.80 -2.25 10.44
CA ARG A 75 5.86 -1.49 11.69
C ARG A 75 7.04 -0.53 11.66
N LEU A 76 6.80 0.77 11.85
CA LEU A 76 7.87 1.76 11.88
C LEU A 76 8.72 1.62 13.15
N ARG A 77 10.04 1.75 13.04
CA ARG A 77 10.99 1.57 14.14
C ARG A 77 11.15 2.82 15.02
N LEU A 78 11.10 4.00 14.41
CA LEU A 78 11.46 5.28 15.03
C LEU A 78 10.27 6.20 15.29
N VAL A 79 9.08 5.81 14.85
CA VAL A 79 7.88 6.63 14.99
C VAL A 79 7.13 6.21 16.25
N ARG A 80 7.16 7.06 17.29
CA ARG A 80 6.36 6.93 18.52
C ARG A 80 5.61 8.24 18.76
N GLY A 81 4.33 8.17 19.14
CA GLY A 81 3.54 9.34 19.54
C GLY A 81 3.33 10.38 18.41
N SER A 82 3.74 11.64 18.62
CA SER A 82 3.58 12.72 17.62
C SER A 82 4.29 12.46 16.28
N GLY A 83 5.25 11.53 16.24
CA GLY A 83 5.87 11.06 15.01
C GLY A 83 4.87 10.42 14.04
N HIS A 84 3.75 9.86 14.53
CA HIS A 84 2.70 9.33 13.64
C HIS A 84 2.09 10.46 12.80
N ALA A 85 1.93 11.66 13.39
CA ALA A 85 1.44 12.83 12.68
C ALA A 85 2.48 13.36 11.69
N LEU A 86 3.77 13.31 12.03
CA LEU A 86 4.85 13.69 11.12
C LEU A 86 4.93 12.73 9.94
N PHE A 87 4.81 11.41 10.14
CA PHE A 87 4.76 10.43 9.06
C PHE A 87 3.54 10.61 8.14
N ARG A 88 2.37 10.96 8.70
CA ARG A 88 1.20 11.36 7.90
C ARG A 88 1.50 12.59 7.04
N ARG A 89 2.23 13.58 7.58
CA ARG A 89 2.63 14.80 6.86
C ARG A 89 3.73 14.53 5.81
N GLU A 90 4.70 13.68 6.12
CA GLU A 90 5.74 13.19 5.20
C GLU A 90 5.21 12.20 4.15
N SER A 91 3.99 11.68 4.29
CA SER A 91 3.40 10.80 3.27
C SER A 91 3.43 11.46 1.89
N LEU A 92 3.39 12.80 1.80
CA LEU A 92 3.56 13.57 0.56
C LEU A 92 4.94 13.36 -0.06
N LEU A 93 6.01 13.39 0.74
CA LEU A 93 7.39 13.11 0.31
C LEU A 93 7.61 11.64 -0.08
N ASN A 94 6.79 10.73 0.44
CA ASN A 94 6.80 9.33 0.02
C ASN A 94 6.08 9.09 -1.31
N THR A 95 5.32 10.06 -1.82
CA THR A 95 4.59 9.96 -3.12
C THR A 95 5.52 9.63 -4.29
N PRO A 96 6.70 10.28 -4.41
CA PRO A 96 7.77 9.89 -5.34
C PRO A 96 8.28 8.46 -5.27
N LEU A 97 8.05 7.71 -4.20
CA LEU A 97 8.56 6.35 -4.05
C LEU A 97 7.73 5.30 -4.79
N PHE A 98 6.53 5.66 -5.26
CA PHE A 98 5.62 4.69 -5.88
C PHE A 98 4.89 5.21 -7.12
N VAL A 99 4.62 6.51 -7.20
CA VAL A 99 3.82 7.08 -8.30
C VAL A 99 4.48 6.89 -9.67
N GLY A 100 5.80 6.89 -9.73
CA GLY A 100 6.55 6.69 -10.97
C GLY A 100 6.79 5.23 -11.34
N PHE A 101 6.33 4.25 -10.56
CA PHE A 101 6.44 2.85 -10.95
C PHE A 101 5.46 2.54 -12.08
N PRO A 102 5.89 1.79 -13.11
CA PRO A 102 5.01 1.41 -14.20
C PRO A 102 3.82 0.60 -13.68
N GLY A 103 2.62 0.96 -14.14
CA GLY A 103 1.37 0.32 -13.75
C GLY A 103 0.77 0.80 -12.42
N PHE A 104 1.39 1.74 -11.71
CA PHE A 104 0.76 2.32 -10.52
C PHE A 104 -0.56 3.02 -10.88
N THR A 105 -1.66 2.61 -10.23
CA THR A 105 -2.99 3.19 -10.47
C THR A 105 -3.48 3.97 -9.27
N SER A 106 -3.48 3.36 -8.08
CA SER A 106 -3.90 4.05 -6.86
C SER A 106 -3.27 3.49 -5.59
N LYS A 107 -3.29 4.28 -4.52
CA LYS A 107 -2.82 3.94 -3.18
C LYS A 107 -3.76 4.51 -2.13
N LEU A 108 -4.19 3.66 -1.23
CA LEU A 108 -4.90 4.00 -0.02
C LEU A 108 -3.94 3.89 1.16
N TRP A 109 -3.84 4.97 1.93
CA TRP A 109 -2.99 5.05 3.10
C TRP A 109 -3.84 4.87 4.35
N LEU A 110 -3.53 3.81 5.10
CA LEU A 110 -4.14 3.56 6.38
C LEU A 110 -3.18 3.98 7.49
N ALA A 111 -3.72 4.56 8.56
CA ALA A 111 -2.94 4.89 9.74
C ALA A 111 -2.49 3.60 10.46
N HIS A 112 -1.73 3.78 11.53
CA HIS A 112 -1.39 2.65 12.38
C HIS A 112 -2.65 2.04 12.99
N ASP A 113 -2.69 0.72 13.03
CA ASP A 113 -3.73 -0.05 13.72
C ASP A 113 -3.43 -0.19 15.22
N GLU A 114 -4.27 -0.94 15.93
CA GLU A 114 -4.16 -1.21 17.37
C GLU A 114 -2.83 -1.92 17.74
N HIS A 115 -2.06 -2.41 16.77
CA HIS A 115 -0.76 -3.05 16.94
C HIS A 115 0.42 -2.20 16.42
N ASP A 116 0.22 -0.90 16.24
CA ASP A 116 1.18 0.04 15.65
C ASP A 116 1.63 -0.34 14.22
N ARG A 117 0.84 -1.14 13.49
CA ARG A 117 1.16 -1.55 12.13
C ARG A 117 0.50 -0.62 11.13
N TYR A 118 1.31 -0.15 10.20
CA TYR A 118 0.83 0.61 9.07
C TYR A 118 0.43 -0.33 7.94
N ARG A 119 -0.63 0.03 7.21
CA ARG A 119 -1.05 -0.67 6.01
C ARG A 119 -1.18 0.29 4.84
N GLY A 120 -0.75 -0.18 3.68
CA GLY A 120 -1.04 0.44 2.40
C GLY A 120 -1.77 -0.55 1.51
N VAL A 121 -2.92 -0.17 0.99
CA VAL A 121 -3.63 -0.94 -0.04
C VAL A 121 -3.43 -0.21 -1.35
N TYR A 122 -2.92 -0.90 -2.36
CA TYR A 122 -2.55 -0.31 -3.63
C TYR A 122 -3.25 -1.04 -4.76
N GLU A 123 -3.50 -0.32 -5.85
CA GLU A 123 -3.94 -0.88 -7.12
C GLU A 123 -2.86 -0.69 -8.18
N TRP A 124 -2.55 -1.79 -8.86
CA TRP A 124 -1.60 -1.88 -9.96
C TRP A 124 -2.26 -2.46 -11.21
N ASP A 125 -1.72 -2.05 -12.36
CA ASP A 125 -1.98 -2.66 -13.65
C ASP A 125 -0.90 -3.73 -13.92
N GLY A 126 -1.24 -4.98 -13.56
CA GLY A 126 -0.41 -6.16 -13.70
C GLY A 126 0.21 -6.66 -12.39
N ALA A 127 -0.01 -7.95 -12.08
CA ALA A 127 0.50 -8.59 -10.86
C ALA A 127 2.03 -8.65 -10.77
N GLY A 128 2.72 -8.91 -11.89
CA GLY A 128 4.18 -8.93 -11.92
C GLY A 128 4.82 -7.57 -11.58
N ARG A 129 4.16 -6.47 -11.97
CA ARG A 129 4.61 -5.11 -11.65
C ARG A 129 4.37 -4.78 -10.18
N ALA A 130 3.23 -5.22 -9.64
CA ALA A 130 2.92 -5.08 -8.21
C ALA A 130 3.94 -5.82 -7.33
N ASP A 131 4.29 -7.07 -7.66
CA ASP A 131 5.32 -7.82 -6.94
C ASP A 131 6.69 -7.15 -7.04
N HIS A 132 7.09 -6.73 -8.24
CA HIS A 132 8.37 -6.04 -8.45
C HIS A 132 8.47 -4.75 -7.62
N TYR A 133 7.39 -3.96 -7.57
CA TYR A 133 7.32 -2.79 -6.71
C TYR A 133 7.42 -3.16 -5.23
N ALA A 134 6.65 -4.13 -4.75
CA ALA A 134 6.67 -4.56 -3.35
C ALA A 134 8.07 -4.97 -2.90
N ARG A 135 8.78 -5.74 -3.73
CA ARG A 135 10.14 -6.21 -3.45
C ARG A 135 11.20 -5.12 -3.58
N SER A 136 10.97 -4.09 -4.41
CA SER A 136 11.81 -2.89 -4.50
C SER A 136 11.66 -2.04 -3.23
N LEU A 137 10.41 -1.75 -2.87
CA LEU A 137 10.04 -0.96 -1.71
C LEU A 137 10.51 -1.61 -0.40
N TRP A 138 10.57 -2.95 -0.33
CA TRP A 138 11.06 -3.68 0.84
C TRP A 138 12.40 -3.14 1.34
N ARG A 139 13.34 -2.85 0.44
CA ARG A 139 14.68 -2.32 0.80
C ARG A 139 14.58 -0.95 1.46
N VAL A 140 13.72 -0.09 0.96
CA VAL A 140 13.48 1.27 1.48
C VAL A 140 12.78 1.18 2.83
N LEU A 141 11.71 0.38 2.93
CA LEU A 141 10.98 0.16 4.16
C LEU A 141 11.85 -0.48 5.24
N ALA A 142 12.77 -1.39 4.89
CA ALA A 142 13.66 -2.03 5.85
C ALA A 142 14.58 -1.05 6.60
N LEU A 143 14.83 0.15 6.04
CA LEU A 143 15.62 1.19 6.72
C LEU A 143 14.82 1.86 7.86
N VAL A 144 13.50 1.97 7.69
CA VAL A 144 12.61 2.70 8.61
C VAL A 144 11.70 1.80 9.45
N SER A 145 11.63 0.51 9.12
CA SER A 145 10.75 -0.47 9.76
C SER A 145 11.50 -1.37 10.74
N VAL A 146 10.76 -1.95 11.68
CA VAL A 146 11.29 -3.00 12.55
C VAL A 146 11.64 -4.22 11.68
N PRO A 147 12.86 -4.81 11.83
CA PRO A 147 13.23 -6.03 11.11
C PRO A 147 12.18 -7.14 11.27
N GLY A 148 11.80 -7.79 10.17
CA GLY A 148 10.80 -8.86 10.16
C GLY A 148 9.33 -8.40 10.24
N SER A 149 9.05 -7.10 10.33
CA SER A 149 7.68 -6.58 10.37
C SER A 149 7.04 -6.36 9.00
N ILE A 150 7.84 -6.36 7.92
CA ILE A 150 7.36 -6.10 6.56
C ILE A 150 6.71 -7.37 6.02
N ARG A 151 5.47 -7.27 5.55
CA ARG A 151 4.78 -8.33 4.81
C ARG A 151 3.98 -7.71 3.66
N TYR A 152 3.81 -8.44 2.58
CA TYR A 152 2.94 -8.01 1.48
C TYR A 152 2.09 -9.17 0.94
N ALA A 153 1.00 -8.84 0.27
CA ALA A 153 0.11 -9.78 -0.42
C ALA A 153 -0.27 -9.19 -1.78
N VAL A 154 -0.09 -9.98 -2.83
CA VAL A 154 -0.46 -9.63 -4.21
C VAL A 154 -1.72 -10.41 -4.57
N LEU A 155 -2.74 -9.71 -5.06
CA LEU A 155 -4.05 -10.25 -5.43
C LEU A 155 -4.30 -9.95 -6.92
N PRO A 156 -3.87 -10.85 -7.82
CA PRO A 156 -4.09 -10.70 -9.26
C PRO A 156 -5.58 -10.72 -9.60
N GLY A 157 -6.00 -9.90 -10.57
CA GLY A 157 -7.39 -9.83 -11.05
C GLY A 157 -8.36 -9.13 -10.09
N VAL A 158 -7.89 -8.65 -8.94
CA VAL A 158 -8.75 -8.04 -7.91
C VAL A 158 -8.50 -6.53 -7.85
N ARG A 159 -9.58 -5.75 -7.94
CA ARG A 159 -9.52 -4.29 -7.76
C ARG A 159 -9.46 -3.92 -6.30
N ARG A 160 -8.79 -2.81 -6.01
CA ARG A 160 -8.65 -2.29 -4.65
C ARG A 160 -10.01 -1.99 -4.04
N ASP A 161 -10.92 -1.44 -4.83
CA ASP A 161 -12.25 -1.05 -4.35
C ASP A 161 -13.08 -2.26 -3.92
N ASP A 162 -12.93 -3.41 -4.59
CA ASP A 162 -13.60 -4.65 -4.22
C ASP A 162 -13.02 -5.23 -2.91
N VAL A 163 -11.71 -5.10 -2.71
CA VAL A 163 -11.02 -5.49 -1.47
C VAL A 163 -11.48 -4.61 -0.31
N VAL A 164 -11.55 -3.29 -0.53
CA VAL A 164 -11.95 -2.30 0.46
C VAL A 164 -13.44 -2.37 0.80
N ALA A 165 -14.30 -2.72 -0.16
CA ALA A 165 -15.73 -2.91 0.08
C ALA A 165 -16.02 -4.14 0.97
N GLY A 166 -15.05 -5.03 1.15
CA GLY A 166 -15.21 -6.29 1.85
C GLY A 166 -16.02 -7.30 1.03
N PRO A 167 -16.02 -8.58 1.43
CA PRO A 167 -16.88 -9.58 0.80
C PRO A 167 -18.35 -9.15 0.95
N ARG A 168 -19.08 -9.03 -0.18
CA ARG A 168 -20.54 -8.97 -0.16
C ARG A 168 -21.04 -10.25 0.52
N GLN A 169 -21.59 -10.09 1.72
CA GLN A 169 -22.29 -11.08 2.56
C GLN A 169 -22.15 -12.55 2.11
N GLY A 170 -21.29 -13.30 2.79
CA GLY A 170 -21.15 -14.74 2.55
C GLY A 170 -20.06 -15.38 3.37
N GLY A 171 -20.31 -15.53 4.68
CA GLY A 171 -19.48 -16.30 5.61
C GLY A 171 -18.34 -15.50 6.23
N VAL A 172 -18.40 -15.32 7.56
CA VAL A 172 -17.25 -14.88 8.37
C VAL A 172 -16.26 -16.06 8.40
N PRO A 173 -15.11 -16.00 7.70
CA PRO A 173 -14.06 -16.97 7.95
C PRO A 173 -13.42 -16.62 9.30
N GLU A 174 -13.02 -17.63 10.06
CA GLU A 174 -12.26 -17.39 11.29
C GLU A 174 -11.07 -16.45 11.02
N PRO A 175 -10.79 -15.50 11.94
CA PRO A 175 -9.65 -14.62 11.84
C PRO A 175 -8.35 -15.44 11.91
N THR A 176 -7.82 -15.79 10.74
CA THR A 176 -6.55 -16.51 10.64
C THR A 176 -5.43 -15.51 10.44
N ALA A 177 -4.34 -15.66 11.20
CA ALA A 177 -3.14 -14.82 11.07
C ALA A 177 -2.54 -14.80 9.64
N ALA A 178 -2.91 -15.79 8.80
CA ALA A 178 -2.58 -15.87 7.39
C ALA A 178 -3.38 -14.90 6.48
N ALA A 179 -4.58 -14.48 6.92
CA ALA A 179 -5.48 -13.60 6.18
C ALA A 179 -5.38 -12.12 6.62
N TRP A 180 -4.29 -11.73 7.31
CA TRP A 180 -4.07 -10.37 7.81
C TRP A 180 -4.40 -9.27 6.79
N TRP A 181 -4.11 -9.49 5.51
CA TRP A 181 -4.30 -8.52 4.43
C TRP A 181 -5.77 -8.29 4.02
N ARG A 182 -6.70 -9.19 4.40
CA ARG A 182 -8.08 -9.20 3.92
C ARG A 182 -8.93 -8.21 4.71
N PRO A 183 -9.56 -7.20 4.08
CA PRO A 183 -10.52 -6.36 4.78
C PRO A 183 -11.80 -7.13 5.11
N THR A 184 -12.36 -6.81 6.26
CA THR A 184 -13.68 -7.26 6.70
C THR A 184 -14.68 -6.14 6.48
N ALA A 185 -15.91 -6.49 6.13
CA ALA A 185 -17.00 -5.52 6.17
C ALA A 185 -17.10 -5.02 7.61
N GLY A 186 -16.85 -3.73 7.83
CA GLY A 186 -17.00 -3.11 9.14
C GLY A 186 -18.46 -3.19 9.56
N THR A 187 -18.69 -3.62 10.79
CA THR A 187 -19.97 -3.50 11.49
C THR A 187 -20.38 -2.05 11.68
#